data_AF-A0A963GF85-F1
#
_entry.id   AF-A0A963GF85-F1
#
_cell.length_a   1.000
_cell.length_b   1.000
_cell.length_c   1.000
_cell.angle_alpha   90.00
_cell.angle_beta   90.00
_cell.angle_gamma   90.00
#
_symmetry.space_group_name_H-M   'P 1'
#
loop_
_entity.id
_entity.type
_entity.pdbx_description
1 polymer ?
#
loop_
_entity_poly.entity_id
_entity_poly.type
_entity_poly.pdbx_seq_one_letter_code
_entity_poly.pdbx_strand_id
1 'polypeptide(L)' 'MENPMDLAPAEAAKLVKRQVPEVGKDGKTTGKLVDASVKADEVFASRVRDDKLTVVTTAGEKLTGTLAK' A
#
# COMPACT_ATOMS: atom_id res chain seq x y z
N MET A 1 -15.29 -13.97 7.34
CA MET A 1 -13.86 -14.20 7.65
C MET A 1 -13.29 -12.83 7.93
N GLU A 2 -13.12 -12.46 9.19
CA GLU A 2 -12.47 -11.19 9.53
C GLU A 2 -10.98 -11.34 9.22
N ASN A 3 -10.45 -10.42 8.43
CA ASN A 3 -9.02 -10.43 8.10
C ASN A 3 -8.25 -9.81 9.26
N PRO A 4 -7.05 -10.33 9.60
CA PRO A 4 -6.23 -9.72 10.63
C PRO A 4 -5.83 -8.29 10.20
N MET A 5 -6.10 -7.32 11.07
CA MET A 5 -5.68 -5.94 10.93
C MET A 5 -5.01 -5.49 12.23
N ASP A 6 -3.68 -5.48 12.23
CA ASP A 6 -2.89 -4.98 13.36
C ASP A 6 -2.98 -3.44 13.48
N LEU A 7 -3.29 -2.75 12.38
CA LEU A 7 -3.56 -1.30 12.31
C LEU A 7 -4.86 -1.03 11.57
N ALA A 8 -5.51 0.10 11.89
CA ALA A 8 -6.69 0.54 11.15
C ALA A 8 -6.37 0.74 9.66
N PRO A 9 -7.31 0.43 8.73
CA PRO A 9 -7.10 0.55 7.28
C PRO A 9 -6.51 1.90 6.85
N ALA A 10 -7.03 2.99 7.41
CA ALA A 10 -6.59 4.34 7.09
C ALA A 10 -5.17 4.66 7.58
N GLU A 11 -4.73 4.06 8.69
CA GLU A 11 -3.37 4.22 9.20
C GLU A 11 -2.39 3.36 8.40
N ALA A 12 -2.76 2.10 8.18
CA ALA A 12 -1.96 1.18 7.40
C ALA A 12 -1.71 1.71 5.98
N ALA A 13 -2.75 2.25 5.33
CA ALA A 13 -2.68 2.83 4.00
C ALA A 13 -1.74 4.05 3.89
N LYS A 14 -1.59 4.84 4.96
CA LYS A 14 -0.66 5.99 4.99
C LYS A 14 0.80 5.57 5.09
N LEU A 15 1.06 4.39 5.65
CA LEU A 15 2.39 3.87 5.94
C LEU A 15 2.97 3.04 4.78
N VAL A 16 2.14 2.68 3.80
CA VAL A 16 2.56 1.98 2.60
C VAL A 16 2.33 2.83 1.36
N LYS A 17 3.13 2.58 0.32
CA LYS A 17 2.92 3.17 -1.01
C LYS A 17 2.97 2.06 -2.06
N ARG A 18 2.24 2.27 -3.15
CA ARG A 18 2.26 1.37 -4.31
C ARG A 18 3.07 2.02 -5.42
N GLN A 19 4.02 1.30 -5.98
CA GLN A 19 4.72 1.76 -7.17
C GLN A 19 3.85 1.48 -8.39
N VAL A 20 3.44 2.55 -9.08
CA VAL A 20 2.67 2.47 -10.32
C VAL A 20 3.45 3.12 -11.46
N PRO A 21 3.26 2.68 -12.72
CA PRO A 21 3.84 3.36 -13.86
C PRO A 21 3.40 4.82 -13.90
N GLU A 22 4.35 5.73 -14.04
CA GLU A 22 4.07 7.15 -14.27
C GLU A 22 3.41 7.29 -15.64
N VAL A 23 2.25 7.94 -15.69
CA VAL A 23 1.54 8.25 -16.94
C VAL A 23 1.91 9.66 -17.36
N GLY A 24 2.51 9.77 -18.55
CA GLY A 24 2.90 11.03 -19.17
C GLY A 24 1.69 11.84 -19.63
N LYS A 25 1.93 13.11 -19.99
CA LYS A 25 0.89 14.04 -20.49
C LYS A 25 0.20 13.55 -21.77
N ASP A 26 0.84 12.62 -22.47
CA ASP A 26 0.38 11.95 -23.68
C ASP A 26 -0.45 10.68 -23.40
N GLY A 27 -0.70 10.36 -22.12
CA GLY A 27 -1.49 9.20 -21.70
C GLY A 27 -0.72 7.87 -21.78
N LYS A 28 0.58 7.90 -22.10
CA LYS A 28 1.43 6.71 -22.16
C LYS A 28 2.24 6.55 -20.87
N THR A 29 2.64 5.33 -20.55
CA THR A 29 3.56 5.09 -19.44
C THR A 29 4.95 5.58 -19.80
N THR A 30 5.59 6.35 -18.92
CA THR A 30 6.91 6.95 -19.17
C THR A 30 8.07 5.96 -18.91
N GLY A 31 7.74 4.73 -18.50
CA GLY A 31 8.70 3.71 -18.08
C GLY A 31 9.28 3.93 -16.67
N LYS A 32 8.90 5.03 -16.01
CA LYS A 32 9.24 5.29 -14.61
C LYS A 32 8.15 4.78 -13.68
N LEU A 33 8.55 4.42 -12.46
CA LEU A 33 7.63 4.11 -11.39
C LEU A 33 7.51 5.33 -10.47
N VAL A 34 6.28 5.65 -10.07
CA VAL A 34 5.97 6.67 -9.08
C VAL A 34 5.23 6.06 -7.92
N ASP A 35 5.40 6.68 -6.76
CA ASP A 35 4.68 6.32 -5.55
C ASP A 35 3.23 6.80 -5.64
N ALA A 36 2.28 5.86 -5.70
CA ALA A 36 0.87 6.10 -5.51
C ALA A 36 0.46 5.84 -4.06
N SER A 37 -0.44 6.68 -3.56
CA SER A 37 -1.10 6.47 -2.28
C SER A 37 -2.08 5.31 -2.38
N VAL A 38 -2.19 4.55 -1.29
CA VAL A 38 -3.18 3.48 -1.13
C VAL A 38 -4.38 4.04 -0.38
N LYS A 39 -5.61 3.67 -0.77
CA LYS A 39 -6.80 4.06 -0.02
C LYS A 39 -7.10 3.08 1.12
N ALA A 40 -7.77 3.55 2.15
CA ALA A 40 -8.21 2.70 3.27
C ALA A 40 -9.09 1.53 2.79
N ASP A 41 -10.00 1.79 1.85
CA ASP A 41 -10.90 0.77 1.28
C ASP A 41 -10.17 -0.29 0.44
N GLU A 42 -8.93 -0.01 0.02
CA GLU A 42 -8.09 -0.99 -0.67
C GLU A 42 -7.38 -1.91 0.33
N VAL A 43 -7.36 -1.62 1.63
CA VAL A 43 -6.69 -2.45 2.64
C VAL A 43 -7.57 -3.64 3.00
N PHE A 44 -7.15 -4.83 2.58
CA PHE A 44 -7.83 -6.07 2.91
C PHE A 44 -7.35 -6.67 4.23
N ALA A 45 -6.04 -6.62 4.49
CA ALA A 45 -5.42 -7.09 5.73
C ALA A 45 -4.15 -6.28 6.05
N SER A 46 -3.80 -6.17 7.32
CA SER A 46 -2.56 -5.52 7.76
C SER A 46 -1.89 -6.31 8.88
N ARG A 47 -0.57 -6.46 8.78
CA ARG A 47 0.25 -7.17 9.77
C ARG A 47 1.51 -6.37 10.07
N VAL A 48 1.80 -6.17 11.34
CA VAL A 48 3.06 -5.60 11.81
C VAL A 48 3.95 -6.72 12.31
N ARG A 49 5.19 -6.75 11.83
CA ARG A 49 6.25 -7.60 12.34
C ARG A 49 7.48 -6.76 12.57
N ASP A 50 7.94 -6.71 13.81
CA ASP A 50 9.04 -5.84 14.23
C ASP A 50 8.74 -4.37 13.88
N ASP A 51 9.51 -3.77 12.99
CA ASP A 51 9.35 -2.41 12.45
C ASP A 51 8.68 -2.36 11.07
N LYS A 52 8.24 -3.50 10.53
CA LYS A 52 7.69 -3.62 9.18
C LYS A 52 6.20 -3.84 9.21
N LEU A 53 5.47 -2.96 8.53
CA LEU A 53 4.08 -3.13 8.18
C LEU A 53 3.97 -3.85 6.84
N THR A 54 3.20 -4.93 6.79
CA THR A 54 2.76 -5.57 5.55
C THR A 54 1.26 -5.35 5.39
N VAL A 55 0.86 -4.75 4.27
CA VAL A 55 -0.52 -4.56 3.86
C VAL A 55 -0.81 -5.48 2.69
N VAL A 56 -1.92 -6.21 2.77
CA VAL A 56 -2.50 -6.93 1.64
C VAL A 56 -3.65 -6.09 1.12
N THR A 57 -3.64 -5.74 -0.17
CA THR A 57 -4.75 -5.00 -0.78
C THR A 57 -5.88 -5.93 -1.19
N THR A 58 -7.05 -5.38 -1.48
CA THR A 58 -8.21 -6.12 -2.03
C THR A 58 -7.93 -6.73 -3.40
N ALA A 59 -6.95 -6.19 -4.14
CA ALA A 59 -6.43 -6.76 -5.38
C ALA A 59 -5.43 -7.91 -5.16
N GLY A 60 -5.13 -8.25 -3.91
CA GLY A 60 -4.16 -9.29 -3.54
C GLY A 60 -2.69 -8.84 -3.60
N GLU A 61 -2.44 -7.55 -3.80
CA GLU A 61 -1.08 -6.99 -3.81
C GLU A 61 -0.53 -6.92 -2.38
N LYS A 62 0.77 -7.22 -2.21
CA LYS A 62 1.46 -7.05 -0.93
C LYS A 62 2.31 -5.80 -0.97
N LEU A 63 2.00 -4.86 -0.08
CA LEU A 63 2.74 -3.62 0.08
C LEU A 63 3.43 -3.63 1.44
N THR A 64 4.66 -3.14 1.48
CA THR A 64 5.46 -3.11 2.71
C THR A 64 5.87 -1.69 3.04
N GLY A 65 5.69 -1.31 4.29
CA GLY A 65 6.09 -0.02 4.84
C GLY A 65 6.89 -0.21 6.11
N THR A 66 7.61 0.82 6.52
CA THR A 66 8.35 0.84 7.78
C THR A 66 7.62 1.75 8.76
N LEU A 67 7.38 1.26 9.97
CA LEU A 67 6.94 2.06 11.09
C LEU A 67 8.14 2.85 11.58
N ALA A 68 8.28 4.10 11.11
CA ALA A 68 9.26 5.01 11.69
C ALA A 68 8.93 5.15 13.19
N LYS A 69 9.90 4.79 14.03
CA LYS A 69 9.78 4.70 15.49
C LYS A 69 9.77 6.07 16.14
#